data_AF-A0A2M6ZYR9-F1
#
_entry.id   AF-A0A2M6ZYR9-F1
#
_cell.length_a   1.000
_cell.length_b   1.000
_cell.length_c   1.000
_cell.angle_alpha   90.00
_cell.angle_beta   90.00
_cell.angle_gamma   90.00
#
_symmetry.space_group_name_H-M   'P 1'
#
loop_
_entity.id
_entity.type
_entity.pdbx_description
1 polymer ?
#
loop_
_entity_poly.entity_id
_entity_poly.type
_entity_poly.pdbx_seq_one_letter_code
_entity_poly.pdbx_strand_id
1 'polypeptide(L)'
;MTMQRYEWERIRIEYVQGRVNGDGIVERPTLEALAKEYDIPVPTIKSRSSREGWTEERNLFHTQLIQKSHEKALEQLAEKASQLDLQAFSVARATLALHGKQLIEGIQSGSMSLADRERLLRMCDTAYRLGRRAMGIGQTSD
;
A
#
# COMPACT_ATOMS: atom_id res chain seq x y z
N MET A 1 54.17 5.38 10.16
CA MET A 1 52.98 5.13 9.32
C MET A 1 51.80 5.75 10.02
N THR A 2 51.26 6.84 9.50
CA THR A 2 50.06 7.50 10.02
C THR A 2 48.86 6.60 9.75
N MET A 3 48.16 6.20 10.81
CA MET A 3 46.97 5.36 10.71
C MET A 3 45.85 6.22 10.10
N GLN A 4 45.55 6.06 8.81
CA GLN A 4 44.37 6.71 8.21
C GLN A 4 43.13 6.23 8.97
N ARG A 5 42.36 7.19 9.49
CA ARG A 5 41.15 6.93 10.27
C ARG A 5 39.95 6.99 9.32
N TYR A 6 39.53 5.83 8.82
CA TYR A 6 38.37 5.72 7.94
C TYR A 6 37.06 5.89 8.72
N GLU A 7 36.06 6.52 8.08
CA GLU A 7 34.69 6.65 8.60
C GLU A 7 33.90 5.34 8.40
N TRP A 8 34.32 4.29 9.13
CA TRP A 8 33.77 2.94 8.94
C TRP A 8 32.24 2.85 9.05
N GLU A 9 31.64 3.63 9.94
CA GLU A 9 30.18 3.62 10.12
C GLU A 9 29.43 4.14 8.89
N ARG A 10 29.94 5.21 8.28
CA ARG A 10 29.36 5.76 7.05
C ARG A 10 29.46 4.76 5.90
N ILE A 11 30.64 4.16 5.74
CA ILE A 11 30.89 3.15 4.69
C ILE A 11 29.98 1.93 4.88
N ARG A 12 29.77 1.50 6.13
CA ARG A 12 28.84 0.43 6.49
C ARG A 12 27.41 0.78 6.10
N ILE A 13 26.92 1.96 6.47
CA ILE A 13 25.57 2.43 6.13
C ILE A 13 25.39 2.47 4.61
N GLU A 14 26.34 3.05 3.86
CA GLU A 14 26.25 3.13 2.40
C GLU A 14 26.25 1.75 1.73
N TYR A 15 27.00 0.78 2.26
CA TYR A 15 26.97 -0.61 1.78
C TYR A 15 25.66 -1.33 2.10
N VAL A 16 25.18 -1.21 3.35
CA VAL A 16 24.01 -1.93 3.88
C VAL A 16 22.70 -1.35 3.34
N GLN A 17 22.57 -0.03 3.36
CA GLN A 17 21.33 0.68 3.05
C GLN A 17 21.30 1.21 1.60
N GLY A 18 22.47 1.39 0.98
CA GLY A 18 22.61 2.13 -0.27
C GLY A 18 22.63 3.64 -0.03
N ARG A 19 22.77 4.40 -1.12
CA ARG A 19 22.75 5.87 -1.11
C ARG A 19 21.95 6.40 -2.29
N VAL A 20 21.35 7.58 -2.13
CA VAL A 20 20.62 8.23 -3.21
C VAL A 20 21.62 8.98 -4.08
N ASN A 21 21.64 8.69 -5.38
CA ASN A 21 22.47 9.41 -6.34
C ASN A 21 21.81 10.75 -6.76
N GLY A 22 22.50 11.53 -7.61
CA GLY A 22 22.00 12.82 -8.09
C GLY A 22 20.66 12.75 -8.84
N ASP A 23 20.28 11.58 -9.35
CA ASP A 23 19.03 11.34 -10.08
C ASP A 23 17.89 10.85 -9.16
N GLY A 24 18.12 10.79 -7.85
CA GLY A 24 17.13 10.29 -6.89
C GLY A 24 17.02 8.75 -6.84
N ILE A 25 17.92 8.03 -7.50
CA ILE A 25 17.94 6.56 -7.55
C ILE A 25 18.81 6.03 -6.42
N VAL A 26 18.33 4.98 -5.73
CA VAL A 26 19.11 4.28 -4.71
C VAL A 26 20.18 3.43 -5.39
N GLU A 27 21.43 3.88 -5.33
CA GLU A 27 22.61 3.12 -5.70
C GLU A 27 23.03 2.19 -4.55
N ARG A 28 23.37 0.94 -4.88
CA ARG A 28 23.90 -0.04 -3.93
C ARG A 28 25.36 -0.33 -4.26
N PRO A 29 26.32 0.38 -3.64
CA PRO A 29 27.72 0.25 -3.99
C PRO A 29 28.27 -1.13 -3.56
N THR A 30 29.28 -1.61 -4.29
CA THR A 30 30.06 -2.78 -3.89
C THR A 30 31.17 -2.37 -2.92
N LEU A 31 31.76 -3.34 -2.21
CA LEU A 31 32.93 -3.08 -1.36
C LEU A 31 34.11 -2.54 -2.19
N GLU A 32 34.26 -2.97 -3.45
CA GLU A 32 35.26 -2.46 -4.38
C GLU A 32 35.01 -1.00 -4.78
N ALA A 33 33.74 -0.63 -5.00
CA ALA A 33 33.37 0.75 -5.31
C ALA A 33 33.65 1.67 -4.10
N LEU A 34 33.27 1.23 -2.91
CA LEU A 34 33.55 1.94 -1.66
C LEU A 34 35.04 2.01 -1.36
N ALA A 35 35.81 0.95 -1.62
CA ALA A 35 37.26 0.97 -1.50
C ALA A 35 37.90 2.04 -2.37
N LYS A 36 37.46 2.14 -3.63
CA LYS A 36 37.96 3.15 -4.57
C LYS A 36 37.59 4.57 -4.13
N GLU A 37 36.36 4.76 -3.67
CA GLU A 37 35.84 6.08 -3.30
C GLU A 37 36.47 6.65 -2.02
N TYR A 38 36.67 5.80 -1.02
CA TYR A 38 37.23 6.18 0.27
C TYR A 38 38.77 6.00 0.34
N ASP A 39 39.41 5.69 -0.79
CA ASP A 39 40.86 5.40 -0.89
C ASP A 39 41.32 4.33 0.12
N ILE A 40 40.53 3.26 0.24
CA ILE A 40 40.78 2.14 1.16
C ILE A 40 41.33 0.97 0.34
N PRO A 41 42.42 0.32 0.77
CA PRO A 41 42.85 -0.93 0.16
C PRO A 41 41.73 -1.97 0.21
N VAL A 42 41.40 -2.56 -0.95
CA VAL A 42 40.32 -3.56 -1.09
C VAL A 42 40.41 -4.70 -0.04
N PRO A 43 41.60 -5.26 0.28
CA PRO A 43 41.70 -6.28 1.32
C PRO A 43 41.27 -5.77 2.71
N THR A 44 41.53 -4.50 3.02
CA THR A 44 41.19 -3.87 4.31
C THR A 44 39.68 -3.74 4.48
N ILE A 45 38.96 -3.22 3.48
CA ILE A 45 37.49 -3.10 3.56
C ILE A 45 36.82 -4.48 3.58
N LYS A 46 37.33 -5.46 2.80
CA LYS A 46 36.80 -6.83 2.79
C LYS A 46 36.99 -7.51 4.14
N SER A 47 38.18 -7.39 4.73
CA SER A 47 38.45 -7.93 6.07
C SER A 47 37.55 -7.28 7.13
N ARG A 48 37.35 -5.96 7.07
CA ARG A 48 36.45 -5.24 7.98
C ARG A 48 35.01 -5.72 7.83
N SER A 49 34.49 -5.71 6.60
CA SER A 49 33.13 -6.12 6.25
C SER A 49 32.82 -7.55 6.69
N SER A 50 33.75 -8.47 6.48
CA SER A 50 33.59 -9.86 6.93
C SER A 50 33.60 -9.99 8.45
N ARG A 51 34.50 -9.29 9.16
CA ARG A 51 34.58 -9.34 10.62
C ARG A 51 33.33 -8.78 11.31
N GLU A 52 32.68 -7.81 10.69
CA GLU A 52 31.50 -7.14 11.23
C GLU A 52 30.18 -7.62 10.62
N GLY A 53 30.22 -8.60 9.71
CA GLY A 53 29.01 -9.21 9.15
C GLY A 53 28.16 -8.24 8.32
N TRP A 54 28.78 -7.32 7.56
CA TRP A 54 28.02 -6.31 6.82
C TRP A 54 27.12 -6.92 5.73
N THR A 55 27.48 -8.07 5.19
CA THR A 55 26.68 -8.75 4.15
C THR A 55 25.41 -9.35 4.76
N GLU A 56 25.52 -9.96 5.94
CA GLU A 56 24.40 -10.45 6.72
C GLU A 56 23.47 -9.29 7.12
N GLU A 57 24.05 -8.18 7.58
CA GLU A 57 23.31 -6.97 7.91
C GLU A 57 22.56 -6.41 6.69
N ARG A 58 23.22 -6.34 5.52
CA ARG A 58 22.60 -5.90 4.27
C ARG A 58 21.42 -6.80 3.86
N ASN A 59 21.58 -8.12 3.98
CA ASN A 59 20.52 -9.08 3.66
C ASN A 59 19.33 -8.92 4.61
N LEU A 60 19.59 -8.76 5.92
CA LEU A 60 18.56 -8.51 6.92
C LEU A 60 17.83 -7.18 6.64
N PHE A 61 18.58 -6.11 6.39
CA PHE A 61 18.02 -4.81 6.06
C PHE A 61 17.13 -4.87 4.82
N HIS A 62 17.57 -5.53 3.74
CA HIS A 62 16.76 -5.67 2.53
C HIS A 62 15.50 -6.50 2.77
N THR A 63 15.60 -7.58 3.56
CA THR A 63 14.44 -8.40 3.93
C THR A 63 13.42 -7.58 4.70
N GLN A 64 13.87 -6.83 5.72
CA GLN A 64 13.00 -5.96 6.53
C GLN A 64 12.40 -4.81 5.71
N LEU A 65 13.17 -4.22 4.81
CA LEU A 65 12.69 -3.14 3.93
C LEU A 65 11.58 -3.64 3.00
N ILE A 66 11.78 -4.81 2.39
CA ILE A 66 10.78 -5.45 1.54
C ILE A 66 9.52 -5.76 2.35
N GLN A 67 9.67 -6.39 3.52
CA GLN A 67 8.55 -6.71 4.40
C GLN A 67 7.74 -5.47 4.79
N LYS A 68 8.40 -4.41 5.25
CA LYS A 68 7.74 -3.13 5.60
C LYS A 68 7.08 -2.48 4.38
N SER A 69 7.68 -2.58 3.20
CA SER A 69 7.08 -2.09 1.97
C SER A 69 5.79 -2.83 1.63
N HIS A 70 5.77 -4.15 1.82
CA HIS A 70 4.56 -4.96 1.61
C HIS A 70 3.47 -4.63 2.64
N GLU A 71 3.82 -4.53 3.92
CA GLU A 71 2.88 -4.14 4.98
C GLU A 71 2.23 -2.79 4.68
N LYS A 72 3.03 -1.78 4.33
CA LYS A 72 2.52 -0.45 3.96
C LYS A 72 1.64 -0.50 2.71
N ALA A 73 1.99 -1.31 1.71
CA ALA A 73 1.16 -1.47 0.51
C ALA A 73 -0.18 -2.13 0.83
N LEU A 74 -0.19 -3.14 1.71
CA LEU A 74 -1.39 -3.82 2.18
C LEU A 74 -2.29 -2.87 2.98
N GLU A 75 -1.73 -2.08 3.91
CA GLU A 75 -2.46 -1.07 4.67
C GLU A 75 -3.12 -0.04 3.74
N GLN A 76 -2.38 0.48 2.76
CA GLN A 76 -2.91 1.43 1.78
C GLN A 76 -4.02 0.82 0.92
N LEU A 77 -3.89 -0.46 0.57
CA LEU A 77 -4.93 -1.16 -0.19
C LEU A 77 -6.17 -1.40 0.65
N ALA A 78 -6.01 -1.82 1.91
CA ALA A 78 -7.11 -2.02 2.85
C ALA A 78 -7.87 -0.72 3.12
N GLU A 79 -7.16 0.39 3.31
CA GLU A 79 -7.76 1.71 3.48
C GLU A 79 -8.55 2.13 2.23
N LYS A 80 -7.99 1.97 1.03
CA LYS A 80 -8.69 2.26 -0.23
C LYS A 80 -9.92 1.39 -0.42
N ALA A 81 -9.85 0.10 -0.08
CA ALA A 81 -11.00 -0.80 -0.14
C ALA A 81 -12.10 -0.37 0.84
N SER A 82 -11.74 -0.06 2.08
CA SER A 82 -12.67 0.46 3.10
C SER A 82 -13.34 1.76 2.64
N GLN A 83 -12.58 2.70 2.07
CA GLN A 83 -13.14 3.94 1.52
C GLN A 83 -14.12 3.68 0.37
N LEU A 84 -13.79 2.75 -0.52
CA LEU A 84 -14.68 2.35 -1.62
C LEU A 84 -15.99 1.74 -1.08
N ASP A 85 -15.90 0.87 -0.09
CA ASP A 85 -17.06 0.25 0.56
C ASP A 85 -17.95 1.31 1.24
N LEU A 86 -17.35 2.26 1.96
CA LEU A 86 -18.09 3.38 2.56
C LEU A 86 -18.80 4.25 1.51
N GLN A 87 -18.16 4.49 0.36
CA GLN A 87 -18.76 5.21 -0.76
C GLN A 87 -19.92 4.42 -1.38
N ALA A 88 -19.72 3.12 -1.64
CA ALA A 88 -20.74 2.24 -2.18
C ALA A 88 -21.96 2.16 -1.25
N PHE A 89 -21.73 2.06 0.07
CA PHE A 89 -22.79 2.09 1.08
C PHE A 89 -23.53 3.44 1.07
N SER A 90 -22.82 4.55 0.97
CA SER A 90 -23.42 5.89 0.92
C SER A 90 -24.31 6.07 -0.32
N VAL A 91 -23.86 5.61 -1.49
CA VAL A 91 -24.63 5.61 -2.74
C VAL A 91 -25.87 4.73 -2.62
N ALA A 92 -25.72 3.51 -2.11
CA ALA A 92 -26.83 2.59 -1.87
C ALA A 92 -27.91 3.23 -0.97
N ARG A 93 -27.49 3.84 0.14
CA ARG A 93 -28.39 4.52 1.08
C ARG A 93 -29.11 5.69 0.43
N ALA A 94 -28.40 6.53 -0.32
CA ALA A 94 -29.01 7.68 -1.01
C ALA A 94 -30.03 7.22 -2.07
N THR A 95 -29.70 6.16 -2.82
CA THR A 95 -30.57 5.58 -3.85
C THR A 95 -31.85 5.00 -3.24
N LEU A 96 -31.72 4.28 -2.13
CA LEU A 96 -32.86 3.76 -1.36
C LEU A 96 -33.76 4.89 -0.83
N ALA A 97 -33.17 5.93 -0.26
CA ALA A 97 -33.92 7.07 0.27
C ALA A 97 -34.69 7.81 -0.83
N LEU A 98 -34.04 8.08 -1.96
CA LEU A 98 -34.64 8.80 -3.09
C LEU A 98 -35.77 8.00 -3.73
N HIS A 99 -35.49 6.78 -4.18
CA HIS A 99 -36.47 5.99 -4.92
C HIS A 99 -37.53 5.36 -4.02
N GLY A 100 -37.19 5.05 -2.76
CA GLY A 100 -38.17 4.63 -1.76
C GLY A 100 -39.20 5.72 -1.50
N LYS A 101 -38.76 6.97 -1.35
CA LYS A 101 -39.67 8.12 -1.21
C LYS A 101 -40.57 8.28 -2.44
N GLN A 102 -39.99 8.27 -3.64
CA GLN A 102 -40.76 8.36 -4.90
C GLN A 102 -41.81 7.26 -5.03
N LEU A 103 -41.46 6.02 -4.67
CA LEU A 103 -42.37 4.89 -4.73
C LEU A 103 -43.55 5.06 -3.76
N ILE A 104 -43.29 5.48 -2.52
CA ILE A 104 -44.33 5.72 -1.50
C ILE A 104 -45.28 6.82 -1.97
N GLU A 105 -44.74 7.97 -2.40
CA GLU A 105 -45.53 9.11 -2.87
C GLU A 105 -46.35 8.76 -4.12
N GLY A 106 -45.77 8.00 -5.05
CA GLY A 106 -46.45 7.54 -6.28
C GLY A 106 -47.58 6.55 -6.03
N ILE A 107 -47.43 5.68 -5.03
CA ILE A 107 -48.49 4.75 -4.61
C ILE A 107 -49.62 5.53 -3.92
N GLN A 108 -49.28 6.47 -3.02
CA GLN A 108 -50.27 7.27 -2.27
C GLN A 108 -51.09 8.20 -3.16
N SER A 109 -50.45 8.83 -4.14
CA SER A 109 -51.12 9.74 -5.09
C SER A 109 -51.92 9.00 -6.18
N GLY A 110 -51.71 7.70 -6.36
CA GLY A 110 -52.37 6.89 -7.39
C GLY A 110 -51.94 7.22 -8.83
N SER A 111 -51.02 8.17 -9.04
CA SER A 111 -50.64 8.69 -10.35
C SER A 111 -49.51 7.91 -11.04
N MET A 112 -48.91 6.92 -10.35
CA MET A 112 -47.75 6.19 -10.86
C MET A 112 -48.14 4.93 -11.63
N SER A 113 -47.60 4.79 -12.84
CA SER A 113 -47.78 3.62 -13.69
C SER A 113 -47.17 2.36 -13.07
N LEU A 114 -47.64 1.18 -13.47
CA LEU A 114 -47.08 -0.10 -13.01
C LEU A 114 -45.60 -0.23 -13.43
N ALA A 115 -45.26 0.17 -14.65
CA ALA A 115 -43.89 0.10 -15.16
C ALA A 115 -42.91 0.95 -14.33
N ASP A 116 -43.33 2.14 -13.91
CA ASP A 116 -42.51 3.01 -13.06
C ASP A 116 -42.34 2.43 -11.65
N ARG A 117 -43.39 1.82 -11.07
CA ARG A 117 -43.30 1.14 -9.78
C ARG A 117 -42.28 0.00 -9.81
N GLU A 118 -42.34 -0.85 -10.83
CA GLU A 118 -41.39 -1.94 -11.00
C GLU A 118 -39.95 -1.44 -11.18
N ARG A 119 -39.77 -0.37 -11.96
CA ARG A 119 -38.45 0.25 -12.15
C ARG A 119 -37.88 0.72 -10.81
N LEU A 120 -38.65 1.46 -10.02
CA LEU A 120 -38.19 1.95 -8.71
C LEU A 120 -37.89 0.80 -7.74
N LEU A 121 -38.73 -0.25 -7.72
CA LEU A 121 -38.48 -1.44 -6.91
C LEU A 121 -37.16 -2.13 -7.28
N ARG A 122 -36.85 -2.30 -8.58
CA ARG A 122 -35.58 -2.88 -9.04
C ARG A 122 -34.37 -2.03 -8.65
N MET A 123 -34.51 -0.70 -8.71
CA MET A 123 -33.45 0.23 -8.28
C MET A 123 -33.20 0.13 -6.76
N CYS A 124 -34.26 0.08 -5.96
CA CYS A 124 -34.16 -0.14 -4.52
C CYS A 124 -33.52 -1.49 -4.17
N ASP A 125 -33.93 -2.57 -4.84
CA ASP A 125 -33.35 -3.90 -4.62
C ASP A 125 -31.86 -3.95 -4.98
N THR A 126 -31.47 -3.33 -6.09
CA THR A 126 -30.07 -3.24 -6.51
C THR A 126 -29.25 -2.43 -5.51
N ALA A 127 -29.78 -1.29 -5.04
CA ALA A 127 -29.15 -0.47 -4.02
C ALA A 127 -29.01 -1.23 -2.68
N TYR A 128 -30.04 -1.97 -2.26
CA TYR A 128 -29.98 -2.81 -1.07
C TYR A 128 -28.89 -3.89 -1.17
N ARG A 129 -28.79 -4.58 -2.31
CA ARG A 129 -27.73 -5.58 -2.55
C ARG A 129 -26.34 -4.95 -2.54
N LEU A 130 -26.17 -3.78 -3.16
CA LEU A 130 -24.91 -3.04 -3.12
C LEU A 130 -24.51 -2.68 -1.69
N GLY A 131 -25.44 -2.11 -0.91
CA GLY A 131 -25.20 -1.75 0.49
C GLY A 131 -24.83 -2.95 1.36
N ARG A 132 -25.48 -4.10 1.17
CA ARG A 132 -25.13 -5.34 1.89
C ARG A 132 -23.74 -5.84 1.55
N ARG A 133 -23.32 -5.76 0.29
CA ARG A 133 -21.97 -6.15 -0.14
C ARG A 133 -20.91 -5.24 0.47
N ALA A 134 -21.14 -3.93 0.44
CA ALA A 134 -20.25 -2.94 1.06
C ALA A 134 -20.09 -3.13 2.58
N MET A 135 -21.11 -3.67 3.26
CA MET A 135 -21.03 -3.99 4.70
C MET A 135 -20.46 -5.40 4.99
N GLY A 136 -20.13 -6.18 3.96
CA GLY A 136 -19.70 -7.58 4.13
C GLY A 136 -20.82 -8.56 4.52
N ILE A 137 -22.09 -8.12 4.56
CA ILE A 137 -23.25 -8.91 5.02
C ILE A 137 -23.83 -9.78 3.87
N GLY A 138 -23.01 -10.21 2.92
CA GLY A 138 -23.49 -10.88 1.70
C GLY A 138 -22.47 -11.61 0.84
N GLN A 139 -21.23 -11.75 1.32
CA GLN A 139 -20.33 -12.76 0.74
C GLN A 139 -20.72 -14.11 1.35
N THR A 140 -21.55 -14.87 0.64
CA THR A 140 -21.54 -16.32 0.82
C THR A 140 -20.16 -16.79 0.40
N SER A 141 -19.41 -17.35 1.34
CA SER A 141 -18.21 -18.13 1.05
C SER A 141 -18.55 -19.16 -0.02
N ASP A 142 -17.86 -19.10 -1.16
CA ASP A 142 -17.74 -20.23 -2.09
C ASP A 142 -16.77 -21.27 -1.51
#